data_AF-A0A8T7B2A7-F1
#
_entry.id   AF-A0A8T7B2A7-F1
#
_cell.length_a   1.000
_cell.length_b   1.000
_cell.length_c   1.000
_cell.angle_alpha   90.00
_cell.angle_beta   90.00
_cell.angle_gamma   90.00
#
_symmetry.space_group_name_H-M   'P 1'
#
loop_
_entity.id
_entity.type
_entity.pdbx_description
1 polymer ?
#
loop_
_entity_poly.entity_id
_entity_poly.type
_entity_poly.pdbx_seq_one_letter_code
_entity_poly.pdbx_strand_id
1 'polypeptide(L)'
;MSIVEKAVDKHRRLEPQLREQKRARQQSDDAKVMAPALPNRDADSAEVVLDLELLAREGINPDGANSISEEFRRLKRPLLDAVFRDEESVEQASDGPRRNLLLISSALSGEGKTFTALNLALSIAHERDRTVVLIDADVAKPHVSRLLGIEERPGLLDLLKDDTLDVSEVLLQTDIDSLKVIPAGQRDEFATELLASKRMISIARELADRYPDRIILFDSPPLLQTAEAQVLAGVMGQVLVVVHAGQTPQAAVSAATELLGETPAQLVLNKSRSSTRTDYNGYYGSYY
;
A
#
# COMPACT_ATOMS: atom_id res chain seq x y z
N MET A 1 10.31 49.73 -43.34
CA MET A 1 10.98 48.58 -42.71
C MET A 1 10.20 47.32 -43.04
N SER A 2 10.90 46.32 -43.57
CA SER A 2 10.34 45.07 -44.07
C SER A 2 9.80 44.20 -42.93
N ILE A 3 8.80 43.36 -43.21
CA ILE A 3 8.23 42.37 -42.27
C ILE A 3 9.34 41.45 -41.70
N VAL A 4 10.41 41.23 -42.47
CA VAL A 4 11.58 40.45 -42.06
C VAL A 4 12.41 41.18 -40.99
N GLU A 5 12.58 42.50 -41.07
CA GLU A 5 13.33 43.27 -40.06
C GLU A 5 12.59 43.32 -38.71
N LYS A 6 11.24 43.45 -38.74
CA LYS A 6 10.42 43.40 -37.52
C LYS A 6 10.43 42.02 -36.85
N ALA A 7 10.55 40.93 -37.63
CA ALA A 7 10.66 39.58 -37.09
C ALA A 7 12.04 39.33 -36.44
N VAL A 8 13.12 39.82 -37.05
CA VAL A 8 14.49 39.68 -36.53
C VAL A 8 14.68 40.48 -35.24
N ASP A 9 14.15 41.71 -35.15
CA ASP A 9 14.23 42.51 -33.93
C ASP A 9 13.38 41.94 -32.78
N LYS A 10 12.23 41.34 -33.10
CA LYS A 10 11.40 40.65 -32.11
C LYS A 10 12.11 39.40 -31.57
N HIS A 11 12.80 38.65 -32.41
CA HIS A 11 13.55 37.46 -31.97
C HIS A 11 14.77 37.82 -31.12
N ARG A 12 15.49 38.90 -31.49
CA ARG A 12 16.66 39.40 -30.74
C ARG A 12 16.31 39.93 -29.34
N ARG A 13 15.08 40.43 -29.14
CA ARG A 13 14.57 40.86 -27.83
C ARG A 13 14.06 39.71 -26.94
N LEU A 14 13.66 38.59 -27.54
CA LEU A 14 13.12 37.43 -26.82
C LEU A 14 14.20 36.42 -26.40
N GLU A 15 15.33 36.36 -27.12
CA GLU A 15 16.47 35.48 -26.80
C GLU A 15 17.00 35.62 -25.35
N PRO A 16 17.21 36.83 -24.78
CA PRO A 16 17.68 36.97 -23.41
C PRO A 16 16.65 36.46 -22.39
N GLN A 17 15.37 36.78 -22.59
CA GLN A 17 14.27 36.40 -21.70
C GLN A 17 14.02 34.89 -21.71
N LEU A 18 14.17 34.23 -22.87
CA LEU A 18 14.03 32.78 -22.99
C LEU A 18 15.22 32.04 -22.33
N ARG A 19 16.43 32.62 -22.39
CA ARG A 19 17.62 32.08 -21.69
C ARG A 19 17.51 32.26 -20.18
N GLU A 20 16.93 33.36 -19.72
CA GLU A 20 16.68 33.63 -18.31
C GLU A 20 15.56 32.73 -17.74
N GLN A 21 14.47 32.52 -18.49
CA GLN A 21 13.44 31.53 -18.14
C GLN A 21 13.95 30.09 -18.16
N LYS A 22 14.82 29.73 -19.13
CA LYS A 22 15.46 28.40 -19.15
C LYS A 22 16.43 28.22 -17.98
N ARG A 23 17.21 29.25 -17.61
CA ARG A 23 18.07 29.21 -16.40
C ARG A 23 17.27 29.14 -15.11
N ALA A 24 16.14 29.87 -15.01
CA ALA A 24 15.25 29.81 -13.86
C ALA A 24 14.54 28.45 -13.73
N ARG A 25 14.12 27.84 -14.86
CA ARG A 25 13.60 26.46 -14.87
C ARG A 25 14.67 25.43 -14.53
N GLN A 26 15.89 25.59 -15.06
CA GLN A 26 16.97 24.64 -14.80
C GLN A 26 17.49 24.74 -13.35
N GLN A 27 17.50 25.94 -12.75
CA GLN A 27 17.74 26.12 -11.31
C GLN A 27 16.57 25.64 -10.44
N SER A 28 15.31 25.72 -10.91
CA SER A 28 14.18 25.12 -10.19
C SER A 28 14.15 23.60 -10.28
N ASP A 29 14.61 23.04 -11.40
CA ASP A 29 14.69 21.59 -11.63
C ASP A 29 15.90 20.99 -10.88
N ASP A 30 17.06 21.66 -10.87
CA ASP A 30 18.21 21.24 -10.05
C ASP A 30 17.93 21.35 -8.54
N ALA A 31 17.05 22.27 -8.12
CA ALA A 31 16.54 22.33 -6.74
C ALA A 31 15.44 21.29 -6.44
N LYS A 32 14.79 20.71 -7.48
CA LYS A 32 13.77 19.65 -7.35
C LYS A 32 14.34 18.23 -7.40
N VAL A 33 15.58 18.06 -7.87
CA VAL A 33 16.27 16.75 -7.95
C VAL A 33 16.99 16.36 -6.65
N MET A 34 17.08 17.26 -5.66
CA MET A 34 17.39 16.87 -4.29
C MET A 34 16.09 16.63 -3.53
N ALA A 35 15.54 15.41 -3.68
CA ALA A 35 14.65 14.88 -2.65
C ALA A 35 15.38 15.03 -1.30
N PRO A 36 14.77 15.66 -0.29
CA PRO A 36 15.41 15.71 1.01
C PRO A 36 15.56 14.27 1.47
N ALA A 37 16.81 13.81 1.64
CA ALA A 37 17.07 12.64 2.44
C ALA A 37 16.36 12.88 3.77
N LEU A 38 15.28 12.13 4.01
CA LEU A 38 14.52 12.22 5.25
C LEU A 38 15.54 12.13 6.39
N PRO A 39 15.53 13.06 7.36
CA PRO A 39 16.48 13.01 8.45
C PRO A 39 16.31 11.65 9.14
N ASN A 40 17.36 10.83 9.06
CA ASN A 40 17.51 9.62 9.84
C ASN A 40 17.68 10.06 11.30
N ARG A 41 16.56 10.40 11.94
CA ARG A 41 16.49 10.47 13.39
C ARG A 41 16.21 9.04 13.82
N ASP A 42 17.30 8.31 14.01
CA ASP A 42 17.35 7.06 14.76
C ASP A 42 16.81 7.35 16.18
N ALA A 43 15.50 7.36 16.31
CA ALA A 43 14.79 7.36 17.58
C ALA A 43 14.49 5.90 17.90
N ASP A 44 15.52 5.16 18.31
CA ASP A 44 15.41 3.89 19.07
C ASP A 44 14.34 2.90 18.55
N SER A 45 14.11 2.87 17.24
CA SER A 45 13.13 2.02 16.61
C SER A 45 13.71 0.61 16.59
N ALA A 46 13.45 -0.15 17.66
CA ALA A 46 13.84 -1.55 17.78
C ALA A 46 13.56 -2.26 16.44
N GLU A 47 14.64 -2.65 15.78
CA GLU A 47 14.59 -3.36 14.51
C GLU A 47 13.87 -4.69 14.72
N VAL A 48 12.79 -4.90 13.98
CA VAL A 48 12.01 -6.14 14.01
C VAL A 48 12.68 -7.13 13.08
N VAL A 49 13.40 -8.09 13.66
CA VAL A 49 13.98 -9.20 12.91
C VAL A 49 12.88 -10.18 12.54
N LEU A 50 12.61 -10.36 11.25
CA LEU A 50 11.57 -11.25 10.78
C LEU A 50 12.04 -12.71 10.89
N ASP A 51 11.27 -13.57 11.57
CA ASP A 51 11.52 -15.01 11.60
C ASP A 51 11.10 -15.63 10.25
N LEU A 52 12.02 -15.58 9.28
CA LEU A 52 11.79 -16.08 7.92
C LEU A 52 11.50 -17.59 7.89
N GLU A 53 12.02 -18.36 8.85
CA GLU A 53 11.72 -19.79 8.95
C GLU A 53 10.28 -20.03 9.38
N LEU A 54 9.80 -19.32 10.41
CA LEU A 54 8.41 -19.35 10.83
C LEU A 54 7.47 -18.90 9.70
N LEU A 55 7.78 -17.76 9.06
CA LEU A 55 7.00 -17.25 7.94
C LEU A 55 6.91 -18.26 6.79
N ALA A 56 8.03 -18.89 6.42
CA ALA A 56 8.05 -19.91 5.39
C ALA A 56 7.20 -21.15 5.77
N ARG A 57 7.16 -21.55 7.04
CA ARG A 57 6.33 -22.66 7.53
C ARG A 57 4.83 -22.35 7.45
N GLU A 58 4.46 -21.08 7.61
CA GLU A 58 3.10 -20.56 7.39
C GLU A 58 2.80 -20.29 5.89
N GLY A 59 3.73 -20.62 5.00
CA GLY A 59 3.60 -20.42 3.55
C GLY A 59 3.81 -18.97 3.09
N ILE A 60 4.38 -18.13 3.94
CA ILE A 60 4.73 -16.74 3.64
C ILE A 60 6.17 -16.71 3.14
N ASN A 61 6.31 -16.76 1.82
CA ASN A 61 7.60 -16.71 1.13
C ASN A 61 7.40 -16.27 -0.32
N PRO A 62 7.15 -14.99 -0.58
CA PRO A 62 6.83 -14.50 -1.92
C PRO A 62 8.02 -14.42 -2.89
N ASP A 63 9.24 -14.72 -2.42
CA ASP A 63 10.46 -14.66 -3.24
C ASP A 63 11.07 -16.03 -3.53
N GLY A 64 10.51 -17.08 -2.94
CA GLY A 64 10.80 -18.44 -3.34
C GLY A 64 10.52 -18.70 -4.82
N ALA A 65 11.21 -19.68 -5.40
CA ALA A 65 10.90 -20.20 -6.74
C ALA A 65 9.69 -21.15 -6.68
N ASN A 66 8.56 -20.67 -6.15
CA ASN A 66 7.34 -21.46 -5.96
C ASN A 66 6.13 -20.81 -6.67
N SER A 67 5.06 -21.59 -6.85
CA SER A 67 3.86 -21.10 -7.56
C SER A 67 3.17 -19.95 -6.84
N ILE A 68 3.21 -19.91 -5.50
CA ILE A 68 2.58 -18.85 -4.70
C ILE A 68 3.27 -17.51 -4.97
N SER A 69 4.60 -17.49 -5.02
CA SER A 69 5.42 -16.33 -5.36
C SER A 69 5.06 -15.74 -6.72
N GLU A 70 4.88 -16.58 -7.75
CA GLU A 70 4.44 -16.15 -9.08
C GLU A 70 3.03 -15.55 -9.07
N GLU A 71 2.10 -16.13 -8.30
CA GLU A 71 0.75 -15.58 -8.14
C GLU A 71 0.77 -14.20 -7.44
N PHE A 72 1.58 -14.01 -6.40
CA PHE A 72 1.72 -12.70 -5.75
C PHE A 72 2.43 -11.67 -6.64
N ARG A 73 3.38 -12.09 -7.48
CA ARG A 73 3.97 -11.22 -8.51
C ARG A 73 2.94 -10.76 -9.52
N ARG A 74 2.01 -11.63 -9.93
CA ARG A 74 0.90 -11.26 -10.83
C ARG A 74 -0.12 -10.36 -10.13
N LEU A 75 -0.48 -10.68 -8.89
CA LEU A 75 -1.42 -9.93 -8.07
C LEU A 75 -0.95 -8.49 -7.81
N LYS A 76 0.34 -8.29 -7.51
CA LYS A 76 0.86 -6.96 -7.16
C LYS A 76 0.91 -5.99 -8.34
N ARG A 77 1.03 -6.45 -9.59
CA ARG A 77 1.17 -5.54 -10.76
C ARG A 77 -0.01 -4.59 -10.94
N PRO A 78 -1.27 -5.04 -11.07
CA PRO A 78 -2.40 -4.12 -11.22
C PRO A 78 -2.57 -3.19 -10.00
N LEU A 79 -2.22 -3.65 -8.80
CA LEU A 79 -2.27 -2.85 -7.57
C LEU A 79 -1.25 -1.71 -7.60
N LEU A 80 -0.01 -2.01 -7.97
CA LEU A 80 1.08 -1.03 -8.10
C LEU A 80 0.87 -0.10 -9.29
N ASP A 81 0.42 -0.62 -10.44
CA ASP A 81 0.10 0.19 -11.62
C ASP A 81 -0.97 1.22 -11.31
N ALA A 82 -1.98 0.88 -10.50
CA ALA A 82 -2.97 1.84 -10.06
C ALA A 82 -2.35 2.96 -9.20
N VAL A 83 -1.27 2.72 -8.46
CA VAL A 83 -0.57 3.76 -7.68
C VAL A 83 0.36 4.60 -8.57
N PHE A 84 1.12 3.95 -9.45
CA PHE A 84 2.31 4.53 -10.08
C PHE A 84 2.18 4.76 -11.60
N ARG A 85 1.03 4.51 -12.21
CA ARG A 85 0.81 4.73 -13.67
C ARG A 85 1.10 6.15 -14.13
N ASP A 86 0.98 7.13 -13.25
CA ASP A 86 1.00 8.56 -13.57
C ASP A 86 2.25 9.28 -13.00
N GLU A 87 3.39 8.60 -12.82
CA GLU A 87 4.64 9.25 -12.39
C GLU A 87 5.09 10.41 -13.34
N GLU A 88 4.59 10.47 -14.58
CA GLU A 88 4.82 11.59 -15.53
C GLU A 88 3.77 12.72 -15.49
N SER A 89 2.67 12.59 -14.73
CA SER A 89 1.57 13.57 -14.72
C SER A 89 1.06 13.86 -13.30
N VAL A 90 1.99 14.03 -12.35
CA VAL A 90 1.67 14.29 -10.95
C VAL A 90 1.33 15.78 -10.72
N GLU A 91 0.12 16.17 -11.10
CA GLU A 91 -0.68 17.02 -10.23
C GLU A 91 -1.57 16.07 -9.42
N GLN A 92 -1.12 15.67 -8.23
CA GLN A 92 -2.00 15.04 -7.25
C GLN A 92 -3.14 16.04 -6.97
N ALA A 93 -4.28 15.84 -7.62
CA ALA A 93 -5.49 16.51 -7.21
C ALA A 93 -5.70 16.16 -5.74
N SER A 94 -5.80 17.17 -4.87
CA SER A 94 -6.00 17.03 -3.43
C SER A 94 -7.28 16.27 -3.04
N ASP A 95 -8.10 15.88 -4.02
CA ASP A 95 -9.39 15.22 -3.89
C ASP A 95 -9.52 13.91 -4.71
N GLY A 96 -8.42 13.41 -5.28
CA GLY A 96 -8.38 12.12 -5.98
C GLY A 96 -8.37 10.92 -5.02
N PRO A 97 -8.75 9.71 -5.48
CA PRO A 97 -8.64 8.51 -4.67
C PRO A 97 -7.18 8.26 -4.25
N ARG A 98 -6.95 8.02 -2.96
CA ARG A 98 -5.61 7.80 -2.38
C ARG A 98 -5.11 6.40 -2.71
N ARG A 99 -4.71 6.19 -3.96
CA ARG A 99 -4.46 4.85 -4.52
C ARG A 99 -3.35 4.09 -3.80
N ASN A 100 -2.43 4.78 -3.12
CA ASN A 100 -1.39 4.15 -2.31
C ASN A 100 -1.89 3.54 -0.99
N LEU A 101 -3.14 3.80 -0.59
CA LEU A 101 -3.82 3.10 0.50
C LEU A 101 -4.57 1.88 -0.03
N LEU A 102 -4.13 0.68 0.35
CA LEU A 102 -4.74 -0.58 -0.02
C LEU A 102 -5.27 -1.32 1.21
N LEU A 103 -6.59 -1.50 1.28
CA LEU A 103 -7.21 -2.35 2.28
C LEU A 103 -7.18 -3.80 1.83
N ILE A 104 -6.79 -4.71 2.71
CA ILE A 104 -6.87 -6.15 2.49
C ILE A 104 -7.93 -6.70 3.43
N SER A 105 -9.06 -7.06 2.86
CA SER A 105 -10.21 -7.57 3.60
C SER A 105 -10.77 -8.84 2.96
N SER A 106 -11.87 -9.34 3.50
CA SER A 106 -12.52 -10.56 3.05
C SER A 106 -14.02 -10.46 3.36
N ALA A 107 -14.84 -11.30 2.74
CA ALA A 107 -16.27 -11.31 3.05
C ALA A 107 -16.52 -11.85 4.47
N LEU A 108 -15.81 -12.91 4.85
CA LEU A 108 -15.97 -13.69 6.07
C LEU A 108 -14.63 -13.95 6.76
N SER A 109 -14.67 -14.37 8.03
CA SER A 109 -13.48 -14.78 8.78
C SER A 109 -12.78 -16.00 8.16
N GLY A 110 -11.45 -16.07 8.29
CA GLY A 110 -10.68 -17.28 7.94
C GLY A 110 -10.33 -17.44 6.45
N GLU A 111 -10.60 -16.45 5.60
CA GLU A 111 -10.30 -16.51 4.16
C GLU A 111 -8.81 -16.28 3.83
N GLY A 112 -8.00 -15.91 4.83
CA GLY A 112 -6.55 -15.74 4.70
C GLY A 112 -6.09 -14.34 4.33
N LYS A 113 -6.76 -13.30 4.85
CA LYS A 113 -6.38 -11.89 4.72
C LYS A 113 -4.94 -11.63 5.13
N THR A 114 -4.57 -11.98 6.37
CA THR A 114 -3.22 -11.81 6.90
C THR A 114 -2.15 -12.53 6.07
N PHE A 115 -2.44 -13.76 5.61
CA PHE A 115 -1.56 -14.49 4.70
C PHE A 115 -1.33 -13.73 3.39
N THR A 116 -2.39 -13.19 2.80
CA THR A 116 -2.32 -12.36 1.60
C THR A 116 -1.59 -11.05 1.87
N ALA A 117 -1.85 -10.39 2.99
CA ALA A 117 -1.24 -9.13 3.37
C ALA A 117 0.28 -9.26 3.53
N LEU A 118 0.76 -10.27 4.25
CA LEU A 118 2.19 -10.50 4.46
C LEU A 118 2.91 -10.92 3.18
N ASN A 119 2.36 -11.86 2.40
CA ASN A 119 2.96 -12.24 1.13
C ASN A 119 2.97 -11.08 0.13
N LEU A 120 1.92 -10.25 0.10
CA LEU A 120 1.89 -9.08 -0.76
C LEU A 120 2.91 -8.03 -0.31
N ALA A 121 2.99 -7.74 0.99
CA ALA A 121 3.97 -6.81 1.57
C ALA A 121 5.40 -7.23 1.22
N LEU A 122 5.76 -8.47 1.54
CA LEU A 122 7.09 -9.00 1.26
C LEU A 122 7.36 -9.04 -0.27
N SER A 123 6.38 -9.40 -1.11
CA SER A 123 6.58 -9.37 -2.56
C SER A 123 6.84 -7.96 -3.08
N ILE A 124 6.19 -6.95 -2.52
CA ILE A 124 6.42 -5.55 -2.90
C ILE A 124 7.78 -5.07 -2.38
N ALA A 125 8.15 -5.43 -1.15
CA ALA A 125 9.42 -5.08 -0.55
C ALA A 125 10.63 -5.58 -1.37
N HIS A 126 10.48 -6.67 -2.12
CA HIS A 126 11.53 -7.19 -3.00
C HIS A 126 11.64 -6.47 -4.36
N GLU A 127 10.74 -5.54 -4.67
CA GLU A 127 10.93 -4.65 -5.81
C GLU A 127 11.97 -3.58 -5.47
N ARG A 128 12.91 -3.32 -6.39
CA ARG A 128 14.05 -2.43 -6.14
C ARG A 128 13.66 -0.99 -5.79
N ASP A 129 12.60 -0.50 -6.41
CA ASP A 129 12.22 0.92 -6.37
C ASP A 129 10.89 1.14 -5.65
N ARG A 130 10.44 0.18 -4.84
CA ARG A 130 9.17 0.26 -4.10
C ARG A 130 9.39 -0.03 -2.63
N THR A 131 8.65 0.68 -1.80
CA THR A 131 8.62 0.46 -0.35
C THR A 131 7.19 0.31 0.12
N VAL A 132 7.02 -0.39 1.22
CA VAL A 132 5.71 -0.78 1.75
C VAL A 132 5.65 -0.60 3.26
N VAL A 133 4.49 -0.14 3.74
CA VAL A 133 4.12 -0.18 5.15
C VAL A 133 2.99 -1.18 5.31
N LEU A 134 3.16 -2.17 6.17
CA LEU A 134 2.09 -3.09 6.57
C LEU A 134 1.52 -2.66 7.92
N ILE A 135 0.21 -2.47 7.99
CA ILE A 135 -0.51 -2.05 9.19
C ILE A 135 -1.46 -3.17 9.61
N ASP A 136 -1.35 -3.61 10.85
CA ASP A 136 -2.28 -4.57 11.46
C ASP A 136 -3.53 -3.83 11.97
N ALA A 137 -4.55 -3.74 11.12
CA ALA A 137 -5.83 -3.11 11.45
C ALA A 137 -6.90 -4.11 11.91
N ASP A 138 -6.63 -5.42 11.95
CA ASP A 138 -7.47 -6.42 12.62
C ASP A 138 -7.14 -6.44 14.12
N VAL A 139 -7.42 -5.33 14.80
CA VAL A 139 -7.11 -5.12 16.22
C VAL A 139 -7.83 -6.11 17.15
N ALA A 140 -8.95 -6.69 16.70
CA ALA A 140 -9.65 -7.73 17.44
C ALA A 140 -8.88 -9.06 17.42
N LYS A 141 -8.21 -9.37 16.30
CA LYS A 141 -7.40 -10.58 16.13
C LYS A 141 -6.09 -10.21 15.43
N PRO A 142 -5.14 -9.53 16.10
CA PRO A 142 -3.95 -8.96 15.46
C PRO A 142 -2.98 -10.07 15.06
N HIS A 143 -3.21 -10.64 13.87
CA HIS A 143 -2.52 -11.83 13.39
C HIS A 143 -1.15 -11.47 12.83
N VAL A 144 -1.02 -10.30 12.18
CA VAL A 144 0.29 -9.78 11.74
C VAL A 144 1.17 -9.56 12.97
N SER A 145 0.65 -8.84 13.97
CA SER A 145 1.43 -8.52 15.18
C SER A 145 1.92 -9.78 15.89
N ARG A 146 1.05 -10.79 16.01
CA ARG A 146 1.42 -12.10 16.60
C ARG A 146 2.46 -12.86 15.80
N LEU A 147 2.31 -12.89 14.48
CA LEU A 147 3.22 -13.67 13.65
C LEU A 147 4.63 -13.04 13.59
N LEU A 148 4.71 -11.72 13.73
CA LEU A 148 5.98 -10.98 13.75
C LEU A 148 6.54 -10.77 15.17
N GLY A 149 5.84 -11.22 16.22
CA GLY A 149 6.29 -11.09 17.62
C GLY A 149 6.32 -9.65 18.14
N ILE A 150 5.40 -8.80 17.66
CA ILE A 150 5.33 -7.36 17.95
C ILE A 150 4.03 -6.96 18.66
N GLU A 151 3.32 -7.88 19.31
CA GLU A 151 2.03 -7.61 19.95
C GLU A 151 2.09 -6.57 21.08
N GLU A 152 3.22 -6.52 21.79
CA GLU A 152 3.41 -5.64 22.96
C GLU A 152 3.97 -4.26 22.57
N ARG A 153 4.20 -4.01 21.27
CA ARG A 153 4.72 -2.74 20.77
C ARG A 153 3.57 -1.73 20.59
N PRO A 154 3.79 -0.43 20.88
CA PRO A 154 2.84 0.61 20.53
C PRO A 154 2.50 0.59 19.04
N GLY A 155 1.25 0.83 18.69
CA GLY A 155 0.75 0.62 17.34
C GLY A 155 -0.43 1.51 16.95
N LEU A 156 -1.27 1.00 16.05
CA LEU A 156 -2.38 1.73 15.48
C LEU A 156 -3.38 2.23 16.54
N LEU A 157 -3.76 1.39 17.52
CA LEU A 157 -4.68 1.79 18.58
C LEU A 157 -4.09 2.88 19.47
N ASP A 158 -2.79 2.85 19.74
CA ASP A 158 -2.12 3.87 20.55
C ASP A 158 -2.15 5.24 19.84
N LEU A 159 -1.88 5.28 18.53
CA LEU A 159 -2.01 6.49 17.70
C LEU A 159 -3.44 7.06 17.66
N LEU A 160 -4.45 6.17 17.73
CA LEU A 160 -5.85 6.57 17.70
C LEU A 160 -6.31 7.15 19.04
N LYS A 161 -5.65 6.77 20.14
CA LYS A 161 -5.96 7.22 21.50
C LYS A 161 -5.20 8.47 21.90
N ASP A 162 -3.96 8.61 21.45
CA ASP A 162 -3.08 9.72 21.79
C ASP A 162 -2.84 10.62 20.58
N ASP A 163 -3.47 11.79 20.56
CA ASP A 163 -3.31 12.78 19.50
C ASP A 163 -1.90 13.38 19.43
N THR A 164 -1.08 13.19 20.47
CA THR A 164 0.30 13.70 20.53
C THR A 164 1.33 12.73 19.98
N LEU A 165 0.99 11.45 19.83
CA LEU A 165 1.86 10.41 19.29
C LEU A 165 1.98 10.55 17.77
N ASP A 166 3.20 10.70 17.26
CA ASP A 166 3.47 10.78 15.82
C ASP A 166 3.52 9.38 15.19
N VAL A 167 3.07 9.26 13.95
CA VAL A 167 3.11 8.00 13.19
C VAL A 167 4.52 7.38 13.16
N SER A 168 5.57 8.20 13.10
CA SER A 168 6.95 7.69 13.08
C SER A 168 7.37 6.97 14.36
N GLU A 169 6.70 7.22 15.50
CA GLU A 169 7.02 6.60 16.79
C GLU A 169 6.51 5.16 16.91
N VAL A 170 5.48 4.79 16.13
CA VAL A 170 4.94 3.42 16.09
C VAL A 170 5.31 2.68 14.80
N LEU A 171 6.05 3.33 13.90
CA LEU A 171 6.47 2.78 12.63
C LEU A 171 7.77 1.98 12.81
N LEU A 172 7.63 0.66 12.93
CA LEU A 172 8.75 -0.24 13.17
C LEU A 172 9.50 -0.54 11.86
N GLN A 173 10.83 -0.42 11.91
CA GLN A 173 11.71 -0.92 10.86
C GLN A 173 11.84 -2.45 10.99
N THR A 174 11.92 -3.13 9.87
CA THR A 174 12.26 -4.56 9.82
C THR A 174 13.69 -4.75 9.32
N ASP A 175 14.21 -5.97 9.39
CA ASP A 175 15.47 -6.37 8.75
C ASP A 175 15.40 -6.40 7.20
N ILE A 176 14.26 -5.97 6.63
CA ILE A 176 14.06 -5.66 5.22
C ILE A 176 13.83 -4.14 5.09
N ASP A 177 14.82 -3.40 4.57
CA ASP A 177 14.81 -1.93 4.50
C ASP A 177 13.55 -1.32 3.86
N SER A 178 12.99 -2.00 2.85
CA SER A 178 11.83 -1.57 2.08
C SER A 178 10.49 -1.93 2.74
N LEU A 179 10.50 -2.65 3.86
CA LEU A 179 9.32 -3.05 4.63
C LEU A 179 9.35 -2.43 6.03
N LYS A 180 8.30 -1.66 6.34
CA LYS A 180 8.00 -1.20 7.69
C LYS A 180 6.66 -1.74 8.16
N VAL A 181 6.48 -1.84 9.48
CA VAL A 181 5.27 -2.40 10.07
C VAL A 181 4.72 -1.46 11.16
N ILE A 182 3.41 -1.29 11.20
CA ILE A 182 2.70 -0.71 12.34
C ILE A 182 1.87 -1.84 12.96
N PRO A 183 2.17 -2.25 14.21
CA PRO A 183 1.39 -3.26 14.92
C PRO A 183 0.00 -2.74 15.27
N ALA A 184 -0.88 -3.62 15.74
CA ALA A 184 -2.21 -3.21 16.19
C ALA A 184 -2.15 -2.29 17.42
N GLY A 185 -1.15 -2.47 18.29
CA GLY A 185 -0.97 -1.72 19.52
C GLY A 185 -1.68 -2.34 20.73
N GLN A 186 -1.69 -1.60 21.84
CA GLN A 186 -2.33 -2.04 23.08
C GLN A 186 -3.82 -2.28 22.90
N ARG A 187 -4.32 -3.41 23.40
CA ARG A 187 -5.76 -3.73 23.34
C ARG A 187 -6.58 -2.66 24.07
N ASP A 188 -7.70 -2.31 23.46
CA ASP A 188 -8.64 -1.34 24.00
C ASP A 188 -10.08 -1.85 23.91
N GLU A 189 -10.92 -1.49 24.87
CA GLU A 189 -12.33 -1.88 24.89
C GLU A 189 -13.16 -1.14 23.82
N PHE A 190 -12.69 0.02 23.36
CA PHE A 190 -13.31 0.87 22.33
C PHE A 190 -12.63 0.74 20.97
N ALA A 191 -11.92 -0.37 20.71
CA ALA A 191 -11.12 -0.55 19.50
C ALA A 191 -11.93 -0.38 18.19
N THR A 192 -13.18 -0.87 18.17
CA THR A 192 -14.08 -0.72 17.02
C THR A 192 -14.43 0.76 16.77
N GLU A 193 -14.75 1.51 17.82
CA GLU A 193 -15.07 2.93 17.75
C GLU A 193 -13.86 3.77 17.34
N LEU A 194 -12.67 3.42 17.84
CA LEU A 194 -11.41 4.08 17.48
C LEU A 194 -11.11 3.91 15.99
N LEU A 195 -11.26 2.69 15.45
CA LEU A 195 -11.08 2.43 14.01
C LEU A 195 -12.14 3.11 13.13
N ALA A 196 -13.36 3.26 13.63
CA ALA A 196 -14.43 3.98 12.94
C ALA A 196 -14.36 5.52 13.13
N SER A 197 -13.37 6.02 13.87
CA SER A 197 -13.29 7.42 14.26
C SER A 197 -12.81 8.34 13.12
N LYS A 198 -13.09 9.64 13.25
CA LYS A 198 -12.51 10.67 12.37
C LYS A 198 -10.97 10.70 12.47
N ARG A 199 -10.41 10.35 13.63
CA ARG A 199 -8.96 10.28 13.83
C ARG A 199 -8.33 9.22 12.94
N MET A 200 -8.95 8.04 12.81
CA MET A 200 -8.49 7.00 11.88
C MET A 200 -8.47 7.49 10.42
N ILE A 201 -9.51 8.22 10.01
CA ILE A 201 -9.56 8.86 8.70
C ILE A 201 -8.41 9.84 8.54
N SER A 202 -8.16 10.71 9.52
CA SER A 202 -7.05 11.66 9.49
C SER A 202 -5.69 10.98 9.42
N ILE A 203 -5.46 9.91 10.18
CA ILE A 203 -4.21 9.12 10.16
C ILE A 203 -4.01 8.45 8.80
N ALA A 204 -5.05 7.83 8.23
CA ALA A 204 -4.96 7.22 6.91
C ALA A 204 -4.58 8.25 5.82
N ARG A 205 -5.13 9.46 5.91
CA ARG A 205 -4.77 10.57 5.01
C ARG A 205 -3.34 11.05 5.23
N GLU A 206 -2.93 11.23 6.48
CA GLU A 206 -1.55 11.60 6.83
C GLU A 206 -0.57 10.57 6.28
N LEU A 207 -0.83 9.28 6.48
CA LEU A 207 -0.01 8.19 5.95
C LEU A 207 0.10 8.27 4.43
N ALA A 208 -1.02 8.47 3.72
CA ALA A 208 -1.02 8.58 2.26
C ALA A 208 -0.18 9.76 1.76
N ASP A 209 -0.31 10.92 2.41
CA ASP A 209 0.30 12.18 1.96
C ASP A 209 1.78 12.27 2.38
N ARG A 210 2.15 11.67 3.53
CA ARG A 210 3.53 11.63 4.05
C ARG A 210 4.42 10.63 3.31
N TYR A 211 3.82 9.59 2.73
CA TYR A 211 4.51 8.50 2.05
C TYR A 211 3.95 8.24 0.63
N PRO A 212 3.98 9.23 -0.27
CA PRO A 212 3.34 9.13 -1.60
C PRO A 212 4.06 8.13 -2.52
N ASP A 213 5.33 7.85 -2.26
CA ASP A 213 6.18 6.87 -2.93
C ASP A 213 6.03 5.45 -2.38
N ARG A 214 5.22 5.27 -1.33
CA ARG A 214 5.05 4.00 -0.63
C ARG A 214 3.63 3.50 -0.75
N ILE A 215 3.49 2.18 -0.84
CA ILE A 215 2.18 1.55 -0.68
C ILE A 215 1.93 1.20 0.78
N ILE A 216 0.73 1.47 1.26
CA ILE A 216 0.34 1.25 2.65
C ILE A 216 -0.77 0.20 2.65
N LEU A 217 -0.45 -0.95 3.22
CA LEU A 217 -1.31 -2.13 3.29
C LEU A 217 -1.97 -2.18 4.65
N PHE A 218 -3.30 -2.27 4.69
CA PHE A 218 -4.05 -2.50 5.93
C PHE A 218 -4.58 -3.93 5.93
N ASP A 219 -4.09 -4.80 6.82
CA ASP A 219 -4.75 -6.08 7.11
C ASP A 219 -5.93 -5.79 8.03
N SER A 220 -7.17 -5.99 7.56
CA SER A 220 -8.37 -5.59 8.31
C SER A 220 -9.27 -6.77 8.68
N PRO A 221 -10.25 -6.59 9.56
CA PRO A 221 -11.30 -7.59 9.78
C PRO A 221 -12.18 -7.80 8.53
N PRO A 222 -13.06 -8.83 8.49
CA PRO A 222 -13.97 -9.10 7.38
C PRO A 222 -15.11 -8.07 7.22
N LEU A 223 -15.43 -7.71 5.98
CA LEU A 223 -16.40 -6.67 5.62
C LEU A 223 -17.82 -6.94 6.12
N LEU A 224 -18.29 -8.19 6.04
CA LEU A 224 -19.68 -8.53 6.41
C LEU A 224 -19.88 -8.74 7.91
N GLN A 225 -18.79 -8.81 8.69
CA GLN A 225 -18.84 -9.18 10.10
C GLN A 225 -18.55 -8.01 11.03
N THR A 226 -18.03 -6.91 10.50
CA THR A 226 -17.49 -5.80 11.29
C THR A 226 -17.81 -4.46 10.65
N ALA A 227 -18.11 -3.45 11.46
CA ALA A 227 -18.44 -2.11 10.97
C ALA A 227 -17.17 -1.31 10.66
N GLU A 228 -16.12 -1.50 11.46
CA GLU A 228 -14.81 -0.89 11.31
C GLU A 228 -14.18 -1.17 9.94
N ALA A 229 -14.31 -2.39 9.39
CA ALA A 229 -13.79 -2.71 8.06
C ALA A 229 -14.50 -1.92 6.95
N GLN A 230 -15.80 -1.64 7.10
CA GLN A 230 -16.58 -0.85 6.13
C GLN A 230 -16.18 0.62 6.18
N VAL A 231 -16.00 1.17 7.39
CA VAL A 231 -15.54 2.55 7.57
C VAL A 231 -14.14 2.74 6.99
N LEU A 232 -13.23 1.79 7.26
CA LEU A 232 -11.90 1.78 6.67
C LEU A 232 -11.96 1.70 5.14
N ALA A 233 -12.79 0.82 4.57
CA ALA A 233 -12.93 0.70 3.12
C ALA A 233 -13.30 2.02 2.44
N GLY A 234 -14.18 2.81 3.04
CA GLY A 234 -14.63 4.10 2.48
C GLY A 234 -13.57 5.19 2.39
N VAL A 235 -12.40 5.02 3.02
CA VAL A 235 -11.29 5.99 2.96
C VAL A 235 -10.07 5.51 2.17
N MET A 236 -10.11 4.27 1.69
CA MET A 236 -9.00 3.62 1.00
C MET A 236 -9.10 3.88 -0.50
N GLY A 237 -7.97 3.98 -1.20
CA GLY A 237 -8.00 4.19 -2.64
C GLY A 237 -8.21 2.90 -3.42
N GLN A 238 -7.95 1.75 -2.79
CA GLN A 238 -8.08 0.42 -3.37
C GLN A 238 -8.44 -0.60 -2.28
N VAL A 239 -9.16 -1.66 -2.67
CA VAL A 239 -9.48 -2.79 -1.79
C VAL A 239 -9.14 -4.10 -2.49
N LEU A 240 -8.42 -4.97 -1.78
CA LEU A 240 -8.20 -6.36 -2.17
C LEU A 240 -9.10 -7.26 -1.30
N VAL A 241 -10.11 -7.87 -1.92
CA VAL A 241 -11.02 -8.79 -1.25
C VAL A 241 -10.53 -10.22 -1.43
N VAL A 242 -10.09 -10.81 -0.33
CA VAL A 242 -9.65 -12.20 -0.25
C VAL A 242 -10.86 -13.12 -0.11
N VAL A 243 -10.98 -14.09 -1.02
CA VAL A 243 -12.11 -15.01 -1.09
C VAL A 243 -11.61 -16.44 -0.93
N HIS A 244 -12.19 -17.22 -0.02
CA HIS A 244 -11.85 -18.64 0.09
C HIS A 244 -12.43 -19.44 -1.08
N ALA A 245 -11.54 -19.93 -1.94
CA ALA A 245 -11.90 -20.75 -3.10
C ALA A 245 -12.71 -21.99 -2.68
N GLY A 246 -13.85 -22.20 -3.33
CA GLY A 246 -14.72 -23.34 -3.10
C GLY A 246 -15.45 -23.38 -1.75
N GLN A 247 -15.28 -22.37 -0.88
CA GLN A 247 -15.95 -22.32 0.43
C GLN A 247 -16.83 -21.07 0.59
N THR A 248 -16.37 -19.91 0.13
CA THR A 248 -17.13 -18.66 0.32
C THR A 248 -18.29 -18.59 -0.67
N PRO A 249 -19.55 -18.42 -0.19
CA PRO A 249 -20.69 -18.29 -1.08
C PRO A 249 -20.60 -17.06 -1.97
N GLN A 250 -20.98 -17.18 -3.24
CA GLN A 250 -20.99 -16.06 -4.18
C GLN A 250 -21.85 -14.88 -3.67
N ALA A 251 -22.96 -15.16 -2.99
CA ALA A 251 -23.80 -14.13 -2.38
C ALA A 251 -23.06 -13.31 -1.31
N ALA A 252 -22.17 -13.95 -0.55
CA ALA A 252 -21.34 -13.25 0.44
C ALA A 252 -20.30 -12.36 -0.26
N VAL A 253 -19.70 -12.82 -1.36
CA VAL A 253 -18.78 -11.99 -2.15
C VAL A 253 -19.52 -10.79 -2.74
N SER A 254 -20.70 -10.99 -3.33
CA SER A 254 -21.54 -9.90 -3.89
C SER A 254 -21.86 -8.85 -2.82
N ALA A 255 -22.39 -9.29 -1.68
CA ALA A 255 -22.71 -8.40 -0.56
C ALA A 255 -21.48 -7.64 -0.07
N ALA A 256 -20.32 -8.30 0.02
CA ALA A 256 -19.08 -7.66 0.44
C ALA A 256 -18.61 -6.59 -0.56
N THR A 257 -18.69 -6.88 -1.87
CA THR A 257 -18.34 -5.90 -2.91
C THR A 257 -19.32 -4.74 -3.01
N GLU A 258 -20.61 -4.98 -2.74
CA GLU A 258 -21.63 -3.92 -2.71
C GLU A 258 -21.35 -2.89 -1.62
N LEU A 259 -20.82 -3.31 -0.46
CA LEU A 259 -20.43 -2.40 0.62
C LEU A 259 -19.28 -1.46 0.26
N LEU A 260 -18.47 -1.80 -0.76
CA LEU A 260 -17.34 -0.99 -1.19
C LEU A 260 -17.75 0.21 -2.06
N GLY A 261 -18.99 0.22 -2.56
CA GLY A 261 -19.52 1.26 -3.42
C GLY A 261 -18.67 1.45 -4.68
N GLU A 262 -18.16 2.67 -4.88
CA GLU A 262 -17.30 3.01 -6.03
C GLU A 262 -15.80 2.78 -5.78
N THR A 263 -15.44 2.29 -4.59
CA THR A 263 -14.03 2.05 -4.25
C THR A 263 -13.48 0.93 -5.15
N PRO A 264 -12.37 1.16 -5.88
CA PRO A 264 -11.79 0.14 -6.75
C PRO A 264 -11.46 -1.13 -5.97
N ALA A 265 -12.07 -2.26 -6.36
CA ALA A 265 -11.91 -3.53 -5.69
C ALA A 265 -11.33 -4.60 -6.64
N GLN A 266 -10.36 -5.36 -6.16
CA GLN A 266 -9.85 -6.56 -6.82
C GLN A 266 -10.16 -7.78 -5.96
N LEU A 267 -10.45 -8.92 -6.59
CA LEU A 267 -10.72 -10.18 -5.91
C LEU A 267 -9.50 -11.09 -6.02
N VAL A 268 -9.13 -11.76 -4.92
CA VAL A 268 -8.14 -12.84 -4.94
C VAL A 268 -8.74 -14.12 -4.37
N LEU A 269 -8.66 -15.19 -5.16
CA LEU A 269 -9.09 -16.52 -4.73
C LEU A 269 -7.97 -17.20 -3.95
N ASN A 270 -8.10 -17.24 -2.63
CA ASN A 270 -7.15 -17.90 -1.75
C ASN A 270 -7.55 -19.35 -1.46
N LYS A 271 -6.56 -20.17 -1.05
CA LYS A 271 -6.73 -21.60 -0.73
C LYS A 271 -7.31 -22.41 -1.89
N SER A 272 -7.10 -21.93 -3.11
CA SER A 272 -7.46 -22.69 -4.30
C SER A 272 -6.59 -23.94 -4.35
N ARG A 273 -7.26 -25.09 -4.45
CA ARG A 273 -6.56 -26.32 -4.79
C ARG A 273 -6.36 -26.26 -6.30
N SER A 274 -5.17 -25.86 -6.73
CA SER A 274 -4.79 -26.11 -8.12
C SER A 274 -4.83 -27.62 -8.32
N SER A 275 -5.75 -28.10 -9.17
CA SER A 275 -5.53 -29.38 -9.81
C SER A 275 -4.28 -29.18 -10.66
N THR A 276 -3.18 -29.79 -10.27
CA THR A 276 -2.04 -29.96 -11.17
C THR A 276 -2.56 -30.49 -12.51
N ARG A 277 -2.39 -29.68 -13.57
CA ARG A 277 -2.66 -29.94 -15.01
C ARG A 277 -4.07 -29.60 -15.52
N THR A 278 -4.29 -28.36 -15.98
CA THR A 278 -5.01 -28.09 -17.25
C THR A 278 -4.66 -26.69 -17.80
N ASP A 279 -3.81 -26.66 -18.84
CA ASP A 279 -3.87 -25.77 -20.02
C ASP A 279 -3.94 -24.24 -19.88
N TYR A 280 -2.88 -23.61 -19.37
CA TYR A 280 -2.53 -22.21 -19.71
C TYR A 280 -1.06 -22.02 -20.09
N ASN A 281 -0.37 -23.10 -20.47
CA ASN A 281 1.03 -23.07 -20.95
C ASN A 281 1.15 -23.15 -22.48
N GLY A 282 0.05 -22.90 -23.21
CA GLY A 282 -0.06 -23.20 -24.64
C GLY A 282 0.20 -22.07 -25.64
N TYR A 283 0.50 -20.83 -25.23
CA TYR A 283 0.54 -19.70 -26.19
C TYR A 283 1.79 -18.81 -26.17
N TYR A 284 2.78 -19.04 -25.30
CA TYR A 284 4.01 -18.23 -25.25
C TYR A 284 5.31 -19.03 -25.43
N GLY A 285 5.23 -20.16 -26.16
CA GLY A 285 6.39 -21.01 -26.47
C GLY A 285 7.00 -20.83 -27.86
N SER A 286 6.62 -19.82 -28.64
CA SER A 286 7.06 -19.68 -30.03
C SER A 286 7.42 -18.24 -30.42
N TYR A 287 8.21 -17.55 -29.61
CA TYR A 287 8.99 -16.39 -30.07
C TYR A 287 10.19 -16.17 -29.15
N TYR A 288 11.13 -17.11 -29.09
CA TYR A 288 12.55 -16.88 -28.80
C TYR A 288 13.35 -18.10 -29.24
#